data_AF-A0A1Y2MRT8-F1
#
_entry.id   AF-A0A1Y2MRT8-F1
#
_cell.length_a   1.000
_cell.length_b   1.000
_cell.length_c   1.000
_cell.angle_alpha   90.00
_cell.angle_beta   90.00
_cell.angle_gamma   90.00
#
_symmetry.space_group_name_H-M   'P 1'
#
loop_
_entity.id
_entity.type
_entity.pdbx_description
1 polymer ?
#
loop_
_entity_poly.entity_id
_entity_poly.type
_entity_poly.pdbx_seq_one_letter_code
_entity_poly.pdbx_strand_id
1 'polypeptide(L)'
;MSARDELRRVNELHHRAEVQRRAMMTPQERAAADYVLESERTMREGRKAAGETAMAVGVAGFFAAIVAMAALTPWLFLPVLLAGLWAARVVFKIRMGQVNRELSAAPAPWDRN
;
A
#
# COMPACT_ATOMS: atom_id res chain seq x y z
N MET A 1 -0.92 -2.93 -42.50
CA MET A 1 -1.61 -3.20 -41.22
C MET A 1 -1.14 -2.14 -40.24
N SER A 2 -2.02 -1.38 -39.58
CA SER A 2 -1.59 -0.29 -38.68
C SER A 2 -1.34 -0.83 -37.27
N ALA A 3 -0.38 -0.27 -36.54
CA ALA A 3 -0.05 -0.69 -35.16
C ALA A 3 -1.24 -0.63 -34.19
N ARG A 4 -2.26 0.19 -34.47
CA ARG A 4 -3.49 0.26 -33.68
C ARG A 4 -4.40 -0.96 -33.87
N ASP A 5 -4.40 -1.54 -35.06
CA ASP A 5 -5.21 -2.73 -35.36
C ASP A 5 -4.60 -3.99 -34.72
N GLU A 6 -3.27 -4.03 -34.62
CA GLU A 6 -2.54 -5.09 -33.94
C GLU A 6 -2.78 -5.05 -32.42
N LEU A 7 -2.71 -3.87 -31.80
CA LEU A 7 -3.03 -3.68 -30.38
C LEU A 7 -4.49 -4.05 -30.05
N ARG A 8 -5.45 -3.71 -30.92
CA ARG A 8 -6.85 -4.13 -30.75
C ARG A 8 -7.00 -5.65 -30.79
N ARG A 9 -6.39 -6.33 -31.77
CA ARG A 9 -6.43 -7.80 -31.85
C ARG A 9 -5.80 -8.47 -30.65
N VAL A 10 -4.66 -7.96 -30.16
CA VAL A 10 -3.99 -8.50 -28.97
C VAL A 10 -4.87 -8.34 -27.73
N ASN A 11 -5.50 -7.17 -27.54
CA ASN A 11 -6.44 -6.95 -26.43
C ASN A 11 -7.66 -7.87 -26.51
N GLU A 12 -8.23 -8.07 -27.70
CA GLU A 12 -9.37 -8.98 -27.88
C GLU A 12 -9.01 -10.44 -27.61
N LEU A 13 -7.83 -10.89 -28.05
CA LEU A 13 -7.30 -12.23 -27.75
C LEU A 13 -7.07 -12.41 -26.25
N HIS A 14 -6.50 -11.40 -25.59
CA HIS A 14 -6.27 -11.43 -24.15
C HIS A 14 -7.59 -11.48 -23.38
N HIS A 15 -8.57 -10.67 -23.78
CA HIS A 15 -9.89 -10.64 -23.16
C HIS A 15 -10.62 -11.98 -23.30
N ARG A 16 -10.56 -12.60 -24.49
CA ARG A 16 -11.13 -13.95 -24.69
C ARG A 16 -10.42 -15.00 -23.85
N ALA A 17 -9.09 -14.94 -23.75
CA ALA A 17 -8.30 -15.85 -22.92
C ALA A 17 -8.63 -15.67 -21.42
N GLU A 18 -8.83 -14.44 -20.94
CA GLU A 18 -9.27 -14.18 -19.57
C GLU A 18 -10.67 -14.73 -19.28
N VAL A 19 -11.62 -14.55 -20.20
CA VAL A 19 -12.97 -15.09 -20.07
C VAL A 19 -12.95 -16.62 -20.03
N GLN A 20 -12.20 -17.26 -20.93
CA GLN A 20 -12.05 -18.73 -20.94
C GLN A 20 -11.36 -19.23 -19.68
N ARG A 21 -10.33 -18.53 -19.20
CA ARG A 21 -9.63 -18.86 -17.95
C ARG A 21 -10.55 -18.76 -16.74
N ARG A 22 -11.37 -17.71 -16.63
CA ARG A 22 -12.37 -17.58 -15.56
C ARG A 22 -13.46 -18.64 -15.65
N ALA A 23 -13.86 -19.02 -16.86
CA ALA A 23 -14.82 -20.10 -17.09
C ALA A 23 -14.28 -21.48 -16.67
N MET A 24 -12.98 -21.71 -16.85
CA MET A 24 -12.30 -22.96 -16.46
C MET A 24 -11.89 -23.02 -14.98
N MET A 25 -11.86 -21.89 -14.26
CA MET A 25 -11.52 -21.91 -12.83
C MET A 25 -12.58 -22.64 -12.01
N THR A 26 -12.10 -23.55 -11.17
CA THR A 26 -12.91 -24.17 -10.13
C THR A 26 -13.38 -23.14 -9.10
N PRO A 27 -14.47 -23.40 -8.35
CA PRO A 27 -14.92 -22.50 -7.28
C PRO A 27 -13.83 -22.20 -6.25
N GLN A 28 -12.96 -23.17 -5.96
CA GLN A 28 -11.82 -22.99 -5.04
C GLN A 28 -10.74 -22.06 -5.62
N GLU A 29 -10.42 -22.19 -6.91
CA GLU A 29 -9.44 -21.29 -7.56
C GLU A 29 -9.95 -19.86 -7.68
N ARG A 30 -11.27 -19.65 -7.85
CA ARG A 30 -11.86 -18.31 -7.81
C ARG A 30 -11.76 -17.69 -6.42
N ALA A 31 -12.11 -18.44 -5.37
CA ALA A 31 -11.99 -17.97 -3.99
C ALA A 31 -10.53 -17.63 -3.61
N ALA A 32 -9.56 -18.41 -4.08
CA ALA A 32 -8.14 -18.11 -3.88
C ALA A 32 -7.71 -16.85 -4.63
N ALA A 33 -8.16 -16.65 -5.88
CA ALA A 33 -7.85 -15.45 -6.66
C ALA A 33 -8.45 -14.18 -6.03
N ASP A 34 -9.71 -14.26 -5.57
CA ASP A 34 -10.39 -13.16 -4.89
C ASP A 34 -9.69 -12.81 -3.57
N TYR A 35 -9.28 -13.81 -2.79
CA TYR A 35 -8.51 -13.62 -1.55
C TYR A 35 -7.16 -12.91 -1.81
N VAL A 36 -6.43 -13.31 -2.86
CA VAL A 36 -5.17 -12.65 -3.24
C VAL A 36 -5.43 -11.18 -3.60
N LEU A 37 -6.44 -10.90 -4.42
CA LEU A 37 -6.79 -9.54 -4.81
C LEU A 37 -7.21 -8.67 -3.62
N GLU A 38 -7.97 -9.24 -2.67
CA GLU A 38 -8.40 -8.54 -1.45
C GLU A 38 -7.23 -8.27 -0.51
N SER A 39 -6.31 -9.23 -0.36
CA SER A 39 -5.08 -9.04 0.42
C SER A 39 -4.16 -7.97 -0.18
N GLU A 40 -4.00 -7.95 -1.52
CA GLU A 40 -3.24 -6.91 -2.22
C GLU A 40 -3.88 -5.53 -2.08
N ARG A 41 -5.21 -5.46 -2.19
CA ARG A 41 -5.96 -4.22 -1.99
C ARG A 41 -5.79 -3.70 -0.57
N THR A 42 -5.94 -4.56 0.42
CA THR A 42 -5.76 -4.22 1.84
C THR A 42 -4.32 -3.76 2.13
N MET A 43 -3.31 -4.41 1.55
CA MET A 43 -1.90 -3.96 1.57
C MET A 43 -1.73 -2.56 0.98
N ARG A 44 -2.33 -2.28 -0.18
CA ARG A 44 -2.21 -0.98 -0.85
C ARG A 44 -2.90 0.13 -0.07
N GLU A 45 -4.12 -0.11 0.41
CA GLU A 45 -4.88 0.82 1.24
C GLU A 45 -4.16 1.08 2.57
N GLY A 46 -3.67 0.02 3.22
CA GLY A 46 -2.85 0.11 4.43
C GLY A 46 -1.56 0.90 4.23
N ARG A 47 -0.84 0.68 3.12
CA ARG A 47 0.37 1.43 2.79
C ARG A 47 0.09 2.90 2.50
N LYS A 48 -1.02 3.20 1.81
CA LYS A 48 -1.44 4.58 1.54
C LYS A 48 -1.77 5.31 2.84
N ALA A 49 -2.60 4.71 3.71
CA ALA A 49 -2.93 5.27 5.01
C ALA A 49 -1.71 5.44 5.93
N ALA A 50 -0.79 4.47 5.94
CA ALA A 50 0.48 4.56 6.66
C ALA A 50 1.37 5.69 6.13
N GLY A 51 1.38 5.87 4.80
CA GLY A 51 2.09 6.97 4.15
C GLY A 51 1.53 8.34 4.52
N GLU A 52 0.20 8.50 4.50
CA GLU A 52 -0.48 9.75 4.87
C GLU A 52 -0.22 10.13 6.33
N THR A 53 -0.33 9.16 7.26
CA THR A 53 -0.02 9.40 8.68
C THR A 53 1.46 9.72 8.91
N ALA A 54 2.38 8.99 8.27
CA ALA A 54 3.80 9.28 8.35
C ALA A 54 4.14 10.67 7.78
N MET A 55 3.52 11.06 6.66
CA MET A 55 3.69 12.39 6.08
C MET A 55 3.20 13.48 7.03
N ALA A 56 2.02 13.30 7.64
CA ALA A 56 1.49 14.24 8.62
C ALA A 56 2.44 14.42 9.81
N VAL A 57 3.00 13.33 10.34
CA VAL A 57 4.01 13.37 11.43
C VAL A 57 5.28 14.08 10.97
N GLY A 58 5.76 13.80 9.75
CA GLY A 58 6.94 14.45 9.20
C GLY A 58 6.74 15.96 9.02
N VAL A 59 5.58 16.38 8.51
CA VAL A 59 5.20 17.79 8.35
C VAL A 59 5.10 18.49 9.70
N ALA A 60 4.45 17.86 10.68
CA ALA A 60 4.38 18.40 12.05
C ALA A 60 5.79 18.57 12.66
N GLY A 61 6.67 17.57 12.48
CA GLY A 61 8.07 17.65 12.91
C GLY A 61 8.85 18.77 12.23
N PHE A 62 8.61 19.00 10.94
CA PHE A 62 9.21 20.12 10.20
C PHE A 62 8.77 21.48 10.76
N PHE A 63 7.47 21.68 11.02
CA PHE A 63 6.98 22.90 11.64
C PHE A 63 7.55 23.09 13.06
N ALA A 64 7.63 22.02 13.85
CA ALA A 64 8.27 22.06 15.16
C ALA A 64 9.74 22.48 15.08
N ALA A 65 10.47 22.03 14.05
CA ALA A 65 11.87 22.44 13.82
C ALA A 65 11.97 23.93 13.47
N ILE A 66 11.06 24.47 12.65
CA ILE A 66 11.00 25.91 12.35
C ILE A 66 10.75 26.73 13.63
N VAL A 67 9.80 26.29 14.46
CA VAL A 67 9.51 26.96 15.74
C VAL A 67 10.73 26.91 16.67
N ALA A 68 11.40 25.77 16.79
CA ALA A 68 12.60 25.62 17.60
C ALA A 68 13.76 26.52 17.11
N MET A 69 13.92 26.64 15.79
CA MET A 69 14.90 27.53 15.17
C MET A 69 14.64 29.00 15.51
N ALA A 70 13.36 29.41 15.49
CA ALA A 70 12.96 30.80 15.72
C ALA A 70 12.90 31.20 17.21
N ALA A 71 12.50 30.27 18.09
CA ALA A 71 12.22 30.57 19.50
C ALA A 71 13.35 30.23 20.47
N LEU A 72 14.23 29.28 20.12
CA LEU A 72 15.30 28.83 21.01
C LEU A 72 16.67 29.18 20.42
N THR A 73 17.11 28.39 19.44
CA THR A 73 18.45 28.51 18.86
C THR A 73 18.48 27.85 17.48
N PRO A 74 19.14 28.44 16.46
CA PRO A 74 19.20 27.87 15.11
C PRO A 74 19.78 26.45 15.05
N TRP A 75 20.70 26.13 15.95
CA TRP A 75 21.36 24.82 16.05
C TRP A 75 20.39 23.67 16.39
N LEU A 76 19.23 23.98 16.99
CA LEU A 76 18.21 22.98 17.32
C LEU A 76 17.33 22.58 16.12
N PHE A 77 17.41 23.32 15.01
CA PHE A 77 16.65 22.99 13.80
C PHE A 77 16.95 21.57 13.31
N LEU A 78 18.24 21.25 13.13
CA LEU A 78 18.67 20.00 12.53
C LEU A 78 18.32 18.77 13.40
N PRO A 79 18.58 18.77 14.73
CA PRO A 79 18.16 17.68 15.61
C PRO A 79 16.65 17.46 15.65
N VAL A 80 15.84 18.53 15.72
CA VAL A 80 14.37 18.43 15.78
C VAL A 80 13.81 17.91 14.45
N LEU A 81 14.36 18.37 13.33
CA LEU A 81 13.98 17.88 12.00
C LEU A 81 14.28 16.38 11.84
N LEU A 82 15.48 15.95 12.25
CA LEU A 82 15.87 14.53 12.21
C LEU A 82 14.99 13.68 13.12
N ALA A 83 14.65 14.17 14.32
CA ALA A 83 13.73 13.49 15.22
C ALA A 83 12.33 13.32 14.61
N GLY A 84 11.81 14.36 13.94
CA GLY A 84 10.53 14.30 13.23
C GLY A 84 10.52 13.31 12.07
N LEU A 85 11.58 13.29 11.26
CA LEU A 85 11.74 12.31 10.17
C LEU A 85 11.83 10.88 10.69
N TRP A 86 12.55 10.68 11.80
CA TRP A 86 12.66 9.37 12.43
C TRP A 86 11.31 8.91 13.01
N ALA A 87 10.59 9.81 13.69
CA ALA A 87 9.24 9.54 14.19
C ALA A 87 8.28 9.16 13.06
N ALA A 88 8.29 9.89 11.93
CA ALA A 88 7.50 9.56 10.75
C ALA A 88 7.81 8.15 10.23
N ARG A 89 9.10 7.77 10.16
CA ARG A 89 9.53 6.43 9.75
C ARG A 89 9.08 5.34 10.72
N VAL A 90 9.13 5.59 12.03
CA VAL A 90 8.68 4.64 13.05
C VAL A 90 7.17 4.44 12.95
N VAL A 91 6.39 5.52 12.83
CA VAL A 91 4.93 5.44 12.66
C VAL A 91 4.55 4.65 11.41
N PHE A 92 5.23 4.89 10.29
CA PHE A 92 5.03 4.12 9.06
C PHE A 92 5.25 2.61 9.29
N LYS A 93 6.36 2.24 9.96
CA LYS A 93 6.67 0.83 10.26
C LYS A 93 5.65 0.20 11.20
N ILE A 94 5.21 0.91 12.24
CA ILE A 94 4.20 0.41 13.19
C ILE A 94 2.90 0.14 12.44
N ARG A 95 2.44 1.08 11.61
CA ARG A 95 1.18 0.92 10.86
C ARG A 95 1.25 -0.23 9.86
N MET A 96 2.35 -0.36 9.13
CA MET A 96 2.56 -1.52 8.26
C MET A 96 2.63 -2.84 9.03
N GLY A 97 3.19 -2.85 10.24
CA GLY A 97 3.18 -4.02 11.12
C GLY A 97 1.78 -4.41 11.57
N GLN A 98 0.90 -3.44 11.82
CA GLN A 98 -0.52 -3.69 12.12
C GLN A 98 -1.24 -4.30 10.91
N VAL A 99 -1.08 -3.70 9.73
CA VAL A 99 -1.66 -4.22 8.47
C VAL A 99 -1.19 -5.66 8.21
N ASN A 100 0.09 -5.96 8.44
CA ASN A 100 0.61 -7.31 8.27
C ASN A 100 -0.01 -8.31 9.26
N ARG A 101 -0.29 -7.88 10.50
CA ARG A 101 -1.01 -8.71 11.48
C ARG A 101 -2.47 -8.93 11.09
N GLU A 102 -3.16 -7.89 10.65
CA GLU A 102 -4.53 -7.95 10.16
C GLU A 102 -4.66 -8.94 8.99
N LEU A 103 -3.71 -8.92 8.05
CA LEU A 103 -3.64 -9.87 6.94
C LEU A 103 -3.32 -11.29 7.38
N SER A 104 -2.41 -11.48 8.34
CA SER A 104 -2.08 -12.81 8.87
C SER A 104 -3.20 -13.44 9.70
N ALA A 105 -4.13 -12.62 10.22
CA ALA A 105 -5.28 -13.08 10.99
C ALA A 105 -6.54 -13.26 10.13
N ALA A 106 -6.50 -12.86 8.85
CA ALA A 106 -7.61 -13.07 7.93
C ALA A 106 -7.77 -14.56 7.65
N PRO A 107 -8.95 -15.16 7.91
CA PRO A 107 -9.16 -16.58 7.68
C PRO A 107 -9.04 -16.88 6.18
N ALA A 108 -8.11 -17.78 5.83
CA ALA A 108 -7.96 -18.21 4.46
C ALA A 108 -9.19 -19.01 4.01
N PRO A 109 -9.66 -18.84 2.76
CA PRO A 109 -10.87 -19.51 2.29
C PRO A 109 -10.75 -21.04 2.23
N TRP A 110 -9.54 -21.60 2.23
CA TRP A 110 -9.28 -23.05 2.21
C TRP A 110 -9.19 -23.70 3.59
N ASP A 111 -9.16 -22.92 4.69
CA ASP A 111 -9.17 -23.45 6.07
C ASP A 111 -10.58 -23.77 6.60
N ARG A 112 -11.63 -23.52 5.81
CA ARG A 112 -13.04 -23.78 6.20
C ARG A 112 -13.55 -25.19 5.85
N ASN A 113 -12.66 -26.13 5.52
CA ASN A 113 -13.02 -27.51 5.16
C ASN A 113 -12.67 -28.51 6.26
#